data_AF-A0A960RAV7-F1
#
_entry.id   AF-A0A960RAV7-F1
#
_cell.length_a   1.000
_cell.length_b   1.000
_cell.length_c   1.000
_cell.angle_alpha   90.00
_cell.angle_beta   90.00
_cell.angle_gamma   90.00
#
_symmetry.space_group_name_H-M   'P 1'
#
loop_
_entity.id
_entity.type
_entity.pdbx_description
1 polymer ?
#
loop_
_entity_poly.entity_id
_entity_poly.type
_entity_poly.pdbx_seq_one_letter_code
_entity_poly.pdbx_strand_id
1 'polypeptide(L)' 'MKIGVISDTHVPIFAAQLPPKLLKKLDECDRVIHAGDFHAYSVYRELAS' A
#
# COMPACT_ATOMS: atom_id res chain seq x y z
N MET A 1 -8.56 8.04 -15.76
CA MET A 1 -7.29 7.91 -15.01
C MET A 1 -7.59 7.99 -13.53
N LYS A 2 -7.36 6.91 -12.79
CA LYS A 2 -7.52 6.81 -11.34
C LYS A 2 -6.15 6.70 -10.68
N ILE A 3 -5.91 7.51 -9.65
CA ILE A 3 -4.69 7.48 -8.87
C ILE A 3 -5.06 7.09 -7.44
N GLY A 4 -4.52 5.99 -6.94
CA GLY A 4 -4.59 5.59 -5.55
C GLY A 4 -3.51 6.31 -4.76
N VAL A 5 -3.88 6.98 -3.66
CA VAL A 5 -2.92 7.62 -2.76
C VAL A 5 -3.10 7.06 -1.36
N ILE A 6 -2.01 6.55 -0.78
CA ILE A 6 -1.97 5.99 0.57
C ILE A 6 -0.73 6.51 1.31
N SER A 7 -0.71 6.38 2.63
CA SER A 7 0.42 6.78 3.50
C SER A 7 0.37 5.96 4.80
N ASP A 8 1.38 6.13 5.66
CA ASP A 8 1.32 5.70 7.07
C ASP A 8 0.98 4.22 7.24
N THR A 9 1.47 3.38 6.34
CA THR A 9 1.12 1.96 6.37
C THR A 9 1.62 1.30 7.65
N HIS A 10 2.81 1.69 8.14
CA HIS A 10 3.39 1.22 9.41
C HIS A 10 3.27 -0.30 9.64
N VAL A 11 3.27 -1.09 8.57
CA VAL A 11 3.33 -2.55 8.63
C VAL A 11 4.82 -2.95 8.66
N PRO A 12 5.25 -3.86 9.56
CA PRO A 12 4.43 -4.68 10.47
C PRO A 12 4.24 -4.13 11.90
N ILE A 13 4.48 -2.83 12.14
CA ILE A 13 4.49 -2.23 13.50
C ILE A 13 3.11 -2.23 14.15
N PHE A 14 2.07 -1.79 13.44
CA PHE A 14 0.70 -1.69 13.98
C PHE A 14 -0.27 -2.74 13.43
N ALA A 15 0.11 -3.43 12.36
CA ALA A 15 -0.65 -4.51 11.75
C ALA A 15 0.29 -5.50 11.09
N ALA A 16 -0.07 -6.79 11.05
CA ALA A 16 0.79 -7.81 10.45
C ALA A 16 0.96 -7.68 8.93
N GLN A 17 -0.05 -7.15 8.24
CA GLN A 17 -0.09 -7.01 6.77
C GLN A 17 -1.10 -5.94 6.36
N LEU A 18 -1.05 -5.51 5.09
CA LEU A 18 -2.05 -4.60 4.53
C LEU A 18 -3.42 -5.29 4.40
N PRO A 19 -4.54 -4.56 4.54
CA PRO A 19 -5.86 -5.15 4.37
C PRO A 19 -6.05 -5.67 2.93
N PRO A 20 -6.50 -6.93 2.71
CA PRO A 20 -6.69 -7.46 1.35
C PRO A 20 -7.66 -6.65 0.48
N LYS A 21 -8.64 -5.99 1.11
CA LYS A 21 -9.59 -5.11 0.41
C LYS A 21 -8.92 -3.82 -0.11
N LEU A 22 -7.88 -3.33 0.57
CA LEU A 22 -7.09 -2.18 0.13
C LEU A 22 -6.37 -2.53 -1.17
N LEU A 23 -5.65 -3.65 -1.19
CA LEU A 23 -4.89 -4.12 -2.35
C LEU A 23 -5.79 -4.24 -3.58
N LYS A 24 -6.93 -4.94 -3.45
CA LYS A 24 -7.92 -5.06 -4.53
C LYS A 24 -8.40 -3.72 -5.09
N LYS A 25 -8.43 -2.66 -4.27
CA LYS A 25 -8.83 -1.32 -4.70
C LYS A 25 -7.69 -0.54 -5.35
N LEU A 26 -6.45 -0.79 -4.93
CA LEU A 26 -5.28 -0.23 -5.58
C LEU A 26 -5.04 -0.87 -6.95
N ASP A 27 -5.36 -2.15 -7.13
CA ASP A 27 -5.32 -2.84 -8.43
C ASP A 27 -6.27 -2.22 -9.47
N GLU A 28 -7.36 -1.58 -9.04
CA GLU A 28 -8.29 -0.86 -9.92
C GLU A 28 -7.76 0.53 -10.36
N CYS A 29 -6.61 0.97 -9.83
CA CYS A 29 -6.02 2.27 -10.12
C CYS A 29 -4.98 2.18 -11.24
N ASP A 30 -4.89 3.21 -12.06
CA ASP A 30 -3.87 3.28 -13.11
C ASP A 30 -2.48 3.52 -12.49
N ARG A 31 -2.41 4.24 -11.37
CA ARG A 31 -1.18 4.53 -10.61
C ARG A 31 -1.45 4.50 -9.12
N VAL A 32 -0.44 4.12 -8.35
CA VAL A 32 -0.44 4.17 -6.88
C VAL A 32 0.71 5.04 -6.41
N ILE A 33 0.43 5.96 -5.50
CA ILE A 33 1.41 6.80 -4.82
C ILE A 33 1.34 6.48 -3.33
N HIS A 34 2.46 6.09 -2.76
CA HIS A 34 2.62 5.98 -1.31
C HIS A 34 3.36 7.22 -0.80
N ALA A 35 2.75 8.01 0.09
CA ALA A 35 3.25 9.33 0.47
C ALA A 35 4.32 9.33 1.58
N GLY A 36 4.59 8.19 2.23
CA GLY A 36 5.62 8.09 3.27
C GLY A 36 5.29 7.05 4.34
N ASP A 37 6.25 6.80 5.22
CA ASP A 37 6.11 5.93 6.41
C ASP A 37 6.00 4.42 6.13
N PHE A 38 6.84 3.96 5.19
CA PHE A 38 7.20 2.55 5.09
C PHE A 38 8.11 2.13 6.24
N HIS A 39 7.80 0.99 6.86
CA HIS A 39 8.67 0.36 7.86
C HIS A 39 9.37 -0.91 7.38
N ALA A 40 8.86 -1.53 6.31
CA ALA A 40 9.45 -2.74 5.75
C ALA A 40 9.34 -2.75 4.22
N TYR A 41 10.41 -3.22 3.57
CA TYR A 41 10.46 -3.37 2.11
C TYR A 41 9.43 -4.37 1.56
N SER A 42 8.97 -5.32 2.39
CA SER A 42 7.89 -6.23 2.04
C SER A 42 6.58 -5.50 1.71
N VAL A 43 6.29 -4.39 2.38
CA VAL A 43 5.07 -3.58 2.12
C VAL A 43 5.15 -2.91 0.75
N TYR A 44 6.32 -2.39 0.38
CA TYR A 44 6.55 -1.88 -0.97
C TYR A 44 6.36 -2.97 -2.03
N ARG A 45 6.90 -4.16 -1.77
CA ARG A 45 6.75 -5.33 -2.66
C ARG A 45 5.29 -5.75 -2.84
N GLU A 46 4.49 -5.66 -1.78
CA GLU A 46 3.04 -5.97 -1.79
C GLU A 46 2.22 -4.90 -2.54
N LEU A 47 2.65 -3.63 -2.52
CA LEU A 47 1.98 -2.54 -3.24
C LEU A 47 2.40 -2.41 -4.71
N ALA A 48 3.56 -2.97 -5.07
CA ALA A 48 4.13 -2.89 -6.42
C ALA A 48 3.91 -4.16 -7.27
N SER A 49 3.19 -5.15 -6.73
CA SER A 49 2.85 -6.41 -7.42
C SER A 49 1.66 -6.24 -8.36
#